data_AF-A0A8C1B0G6-F1
#
_entry.id   AF-A0A8C1B0G6-F1
#
_cell.length_a   1.000
_cell.length_b   1.000
_cell.length_c   1.000
_cell.angle_alpha   90.00
_cell.angle_beta   90.00
_cell.angle_gamma   90.00
#
_symmetry.space_group_name_H-M   'P 1'
#
loop_
_entity.id
_entity.type
_entity.pdbx_description
1 polymer ?
#
loop_
_entity_poly.entity_id
_entity_poly.type
_entity_poly.pdbx_seq_one_letter_code
_entity_poly.pdbx_strand_id
1 'polypeptide(L)'
;MNHLEKIDRLLNSILDSLFGERDTRVRGWLLLDSYTPTFMLTITYLLTIYLGTKYMRNRPAYSLKNVLLLYNFSITMLSLYMLVELISSVWSAGYRLQCQGLQEAGEADIRVAKVLWWYYFSKLIEFLDTIFIVLRKKNNQISFLHVYHHASMFNIWWCVLNWIPCGQSFFGPMLNSFIHVLMYSYYGLSTIPSMHKYLWWKRYLTQAQLVQFLLTITHTVSAWVVPCGFPLGCLKFQTFYMCTLVVLFVNFYVQTYKKRKLEGDRIAKVGDLKNSHSNGLSSSLNGANSKQKLQ
;
A
#
# COMPACT_ATOMS: atom_id res chain seq x y z
N MET A 1 -30.73 -21.06 -16.10
CA MET A 1 -29.67 -20.85 -15.08
C MET A 1 -28.44 -20.36 -15.80
N ASN A 2 -28.15 -19.07 -15.68
CA ASN A 2 -27.12 -18.38 -16.45
C ASN A 2 -25.71 -18.87 -16.05
N HIS A 3 -24.75 -18.87 -16.97
CA HIS A 3 -23.37 -19.28 -16.66
C HIS A 3 -22.76 -18.49 -15.48
N LEU A 4 -23.09 -17.20 -15.39
CA LEU A 4 -22.71 -16.33 -14.26
C LEU A 4 -23.26 -16.83 -12.92
N GLU A 5 -24.52 -17.29 -12.87
CA GLU A 5 -25.11 -17.81 -11.63
C GLU A 5 -24.45 -19.12 -11.19
N LYS A 6 -24.00 -19.96 -12.13
CA LYS A 6 -23.25 -21.18 -11.81
C LYS A 6 -21.90 -20.86 -11.20
N ILE A 7 -21.16 -19.92 -11.79
CA ILE A 7 -19.87 -19.45 -11.27
C ILE A 7 -20.07 -18.84 -9.87
N ASP A 8 -21.12 -18.04 -9.72
CA ASP A 8 -21.46 -17.39 -8.47
C ASP A 8 -21.71 -18.39 -7.35
N ARG A 9 -22.56 -19.40 -7.59
CA ARG A 9 -22.81 -20.46 -6.60
C ARG A 9 -21.56 -21.26 -6.28
N LEU A 10 -20.75 -21.58 -7.29
CA LEU A 10 -19.51 -22.34 -7.09
C LEU A 10 -18.52 -21.58 -6.20
N LEU A 11 -18.25 -20.31 -6.52
CA LEU A 11 -17.31 -19.48 -5.77
C LEU A 11 -17.77 -19.26 -4.33
N ASN A 12 -19.04 -18.90 -4.14
CA ASN A 12 -19.59 -18.68 -2.81
C ASN A 12 -19.62 -19.99 -2.01
N SER A 13 -20.00 -21.13 -2.61
CA SER A 13 -20.00 -22.43 -1.93
C SER A 13 -18.61 -22.87 -1.48
N ILE A 14 -17.57 -22.64 -2.29
CA ILE A 14 -16.18 -22.94 -1.88
C ILE A 14 -15.80 -22.09 -0.67
N LEU A 15 -16.09 -20.79 -0.70
CA LEU A 15 -15.74 -19.89 0.39
C LEU A 15 -16.52 -20.20 1.68
N ASP A 16 -17.81 -20.49 1.57
CA ASP A 16 -18.65 -20.87 2.70
C ASP A 16 -18.19 -22.23 3.28
N SER A 17 -17.73 -23.16 2.45
CA SER A 17 -17.14 -24.42 2.94
C SER A 17 -15.81 -24.23 3.67
N LEU A 18 -15.03 -23.22 3.27
CA LEU A 18 -13.69 -22.96 3.80
C LEU A 18 -13.73 -22.14 5.09
N PHE A 19 -14.64 -21.17 5.18
CA PHE A 19 -14.69 -20.19 6.28
C PHE A 19 -15.94 -20.30 7.16
N GLY A 20 -16.94 -21.09 6.77
CA GLY A 20 -18.18 -21.27 7.52
C GLY A 20 -19.21 -20.16 7.28
N GLU A 21 -20.14 -19.99 8.22
CA GLU A 21 -21.22 -19.01 8.09
C GLU A 21 -20.72 -17.56 8.12
N ARG A 22 -21.31 -16.73 7.25
CA ARG A 22 -21.02 -15.30 7.17
C ARG A 22 -21.77 -14.50 8.23
N ASP A 23 -21.15 -13.43 8.68
CA ASP A 23 -21.70 -12.46 9.62
C ASP A 23 -22.96 -11.81 9.04
N THR A 24 -24.06 -11.87 9.79
CA THR A 24 -25.36 -11.36 9.37
C THR A 24 -25.42 -9.84 9.33
N ARG A 25 -24.54 -9.14 10.07
CA ARG A 25 -24.57 -7.67 10.23
C ARG A 25 -24.19 -6.92 8.95
N VAL A 26 -23.47 -7.57 8.05
CA VAL A 26 -22.98 -6.96 6.79
C VAL A 26 -23.79 -7.40 5.56
N ARG A 27 -24.84 -8.22 5.74
CA ARG A 27 -25.70 -8.65 4.62
C ARG A 27 -26.45 -7.47 4.01
N GLY A 28 -26.56 -7.46 2.69
CA GLY A 28 -27.18 -6.39 1.90
C GLY A 28 -26.28 -5.18 1.70
N TRP A 29 -25.05 -5.18 2.22
CA TRP A 29 -24.10 -4.10 1.98
C TRP A 29 -23.50 -4.24 0.57
N LEU A 30 -23.28 -3.10 -0.07
CA LEU A 30 -22.77 -3.04 -1.44
C LEU A 30 -21.47 -3.86 -1.58
N LEU A 31 -21.46 -4.76 -2.57
CA LEU A 31 -20.36 -5.68 -2.92
C LEU A 31 -20.03 -6.78 -1.89
N LEU A 32 -20.82 -6.97 -0.82
CA LEU A 32 -20.56 -8.01 0.18
C LEU A 32 -21.40 -9.29 0.02
N ASP A 33 -22.57 -9.22 -0.61
CA ASP A 33 -23.48 -10.38 -0.72
C ASP A 33 -22.91 -11.56 -1.51
N SER A 34 -22.10 -11.26 -2.54
CA SER A 34 -21.45 -12.27 -3.35
C SER A 34 -19.97 -11.93 -3.58
N TYR A 35 -19.14 -12.97 -3.68
CA TYR A 35 -17.74 -12.85 -4.05
C TYR A 35 -17.53 -12.56 -5.55
N THR A 36 -18.50 -12.91 -6.40
CA THR A 36 -18.34 -12.81 -7.86
C THR A 36 -18.00 -11.40 -8.34
N PRO A 37 -18.67 -10.32 -7.87
CA PRO A 37 -18.29 -8.96 -8.23
C PRO A 37 -16.84 -8.63 -7.85
N THR A 38 -16.40 -9.00 -6.64
CA THR A 38 -15.02 -8.79 -6.17
C THR A 38 -13.99 -9.49 -7.07
N PHE A 39 -14.28 -10.75 -7.40
CA PHE A 39 -13.44 -11.55 -8.30
C PHE A 39 -13.38 -10.94 -9.71
N MET A 40 -14.52 -10.57 -10.28
CA MET A 40 -14.59 -9.96 -11.61
C MET A 40 -13.87 -8.61 -11.67
N LEU A 41 -14.04 -7.75 -10.66
CA LEU A 41 -13.32 -6.48 -10.57
C LEU A 41 -11.79 -6.69 -10.48
N THR A 42 -11.35 -7.73 -9.77
CA THR A 42 -9.92 -8.10 -9.70
C THR A 42 -9.39 -8.57 -11.07
N ILE A 43 -10.16 -9.39 -11.80
CA ILE A 43 -9.79 -9.79 -13.17
C ILE A 43 -9.73 -8.56 -14.07
N THR A 44 -10.73 -7.69 -14.02
CA THR A 44 -10.77 -6.45 -14.80
C THR A 44 -9.58 -5.56 -14.49
N TYR A 45 -9.17 -5.45 -13.22
CA TYR A 45 -7.97 -4.73 -12.81
C TYR A 45 -6.70 -5.30 -13.48
N LEU A 46 -6.49 -6.62 -13.41
CA LEU A 46 -5.33 -7.28 -14.04
C LEU A 46 -5.33 -7.13 -15.56
N LEU A 47 -6.50 -7.30 -16.19
CA LEU A 47 -6.68 -7.08 -17.63
C LEU A 47 -6.39 -5.64 -18.02
N THR A 48 -6.81 -4.66 -17.20
CA THR A 48 -6.56 -3.24 -17.45
C THR A 48 -5.07 -2.93 -17.43
N ILE A 49 -4.28 -3.56 -16.55
CA ILE A 49 -2.82 -3.43 -16.55
C ILE A 49 -2.23 -3.99 -17.86
N TYR A 50 -2.60 -5.22 -18.22
CA TYR A 50 -2.06 -5.89 -19.41
C TYR A 50 -2.46 -5.16 -20.71
N LEU A 51 -3.75 -4.92 -20.91
CA LEU A 51 -4.28 -4.27 -22.10
C LEU A 51 -3.89 -2.79 -22.15
N GLY A 52 -3.93 -2.10 -21.01
CA GLY A 52 -3.58 -0.68 -20.92
C GLY A 52 -2.10 -0.44 -21.23
N THR A 53 -1.19 -1.27 -20.73
CA THR A 53 0.25 -1.15 -21.06
C THR A 53 0.51 -1.44 -22.54
N LYS A 54 -0.16 -2.44 -23.14
CA LYS A 54 -0.08 -2.73 -24.57
C LYS A 54 -0.63 -1.57 -25.42
N TYR A 55 -1.76 -1.01 -25.02
CA TYR A 55 -2.40 0.13 -25.70
C TYR A 55 -1.56 1.40 -25.63
N MET A 56 -0.93 1.69 -24.49
CA MET A 56 -0.10 2.87 -24.28
C MET A 56 1.29 2.77 -24.91
N ARG A 57 1.69 1.60 -25.47
CA ARG A 57 3.02 1.40 -26.08
C ARG A 57 3.30 2.42 -27.18
N ASN A 58 2.34 2.61 -28.07
CA ASN A 58 2.45 3.47 -29.26
C ASN A 58 1.85 4.88 -29.07
N ARG A 59 1.53 5.27 -27.84
CA ARG A 59 0.93 6.57 -27.51
C ARG A 59 1.83 7.42 -26.62
N PRO A 60 1.72 8.76 -26.65
CA PRO A 60 2.38 9.62 -25.67
C PRO A 60 1.77 9.44 -24.27
N ALA A 61 2.54 9.75 -23.24
CA ALA A 61 2.06 9.72 -21.85
C ALA A 61 1.08 10.88 -21.59
N TYR A 62 0.00 10.61 -20.86
CA TYR A 62 -0.99 11.65 -20.53
C TYR A 62 -0.50 12.58 -19.41
N SER A 63 -0.78 13.88 -19.54
CA SER A 63 -0.59 14.87 -18.48
C SER A 63 -1.85 14.97 -17.62
N LEU A 64 -1.89 14.17 -16.55
CA LEU A 64 -3.05 14.06 -15.66
C LEU A 64 -2.85 14.81 -14.33
N LYS A 65 -2.06 15.90 -14.31
CA LYS A 65 -1.63 16.56 -13.06
C LYS A 65 -2.80 16.94 -12.16
N ASN A 66 -3.79 17.68 -12.68
CA ASN A 66 -4.94 18.15 -11.90
C ASN A 66 -5.82 16.98 -11.42
N VAL A 67 -6.00 15.97 -12.27
CA VAL A 67 -6.75 14.75 -11.94
C VAL A 67 -6.05 13.99 -10.81
N LEU A 68 -4.73 13.81 -10.90
CA LEU A 68 -3.94 13.18 -9.84
C LEU A 68 -3.98 14.01 -8.55
N LEU A 69 -3.91 15.33 -8.63
CA LEU A 69 -3.98 16.18 -7.43
C LEU A 69 -5.33 15.99 -6.72
N LEU A 70 -6.43 16.10 -7.46
CA LEU A 70 -7.79 15.90 -6.92
C LEU A 70 -7.98 14.49 -6.37
N TYR A 71 -7.52 13.48 -7.11
CA TYR A 71 -7.58 12.08 -6.69
C TYR A 71 -6.80 11.85 -5.40
N ASN A 72 -5.52 12.23 -5.35
CA ASN A 72 -4.69 12.05 -4.15
C ASN A 72 -5.29 12.79 -2.95
N PHE A 73 -5.78 14.03 -3.15
CA PHE A 73 -6.47 14.78 -2.11
C PHE A 73 -7.72 14.05 -1.60
N SER A 74 -8.55 13.52 -2.51
CA SER A 74 -9.77 12.77 -2.16
C SER A 74 -9.45 11.52 -1.35
N ILE A 75 -8.42 10.76 -1.74
CA ILE A 75 -8.00 9.56 -0.99
C ILE A 75 -7.39 9.94 0.37
N THR A 76 -6.64 11.05 0.46
CA THR A 76 -6.16 11.57 1.74
C THR A 76 -7.33 11.91 2.67
N MET A 77 -8.37 12.60 2.18
CA MET A 77 -9.54 12.95 2.98
C MET A 77 -10.33 11.71 3.40
N LEU A 78 -10.52 10.74 2.49
CA LEU A 78 -11.17 9.47 2.82
C LEU A 78 -10.37 8.70 3.89
N SER A 79 -9.04 8.64 3.76
CA SER A 79 -8.16 7.99 4.73
C SER A 79 -8.18 8.68 6.09
N LEU A 80 -8.27 10.01 6.11
CA LEU A 80 -8.40 10.79 7.34
C LEU A 80 -9.74 10.53 8.02
N TYR A 81 -10.84 10.51 7.25
CA TYR A 81 -12.16 10.16 7.76
C TYR A 81 -12.15 8.75 8.39
N MET A 82 -11.63 7.74 7.68
CA MET A 82 -11.55 6.38 8.21
C MET A 82 -10.69 6.30 9.49
N LEU A 83 -9.56 7.02 9.53
CA LEU A 83 -8.70 7.07 10.71
C LEU A 83 -9.42 7.67 11.92
N VAL A 84 -10.01 8.86 11.76
CA VAL A 84 -10.71 9.56 12.85
C VAL A 84 -11.90 8.75 13.33
N GLU A 85 -12.67 8.18 12.40
CA GLU A 85 -13.86 7.42 12.74
C GLU A 85 -13.52 6.08 13.42
N LEU A 86 -12.45 5.39 13.00
CA LEU A 86 -11.96 4.19 13.71
C LEU A 86 -11.49 4.53 15.12
N ILE A 87 -10.67 5.57 15.30
CA ILE A 87 -10.19 5.99 16.62
C ILE A 87 -11.37 6.38 17.51
N SER A 88 -12.30 7.20 17.01
CA SER A 88 -13.49 7.64 17.74
C SER A 88 -14.37 6.44 18.15
N SER A 89 -14.60 5.50 17.23
CA SER A 89 -15.44 4.32 17.48
C SER A 89 -14.81 3.40 18.54
N VAL A 90 -13.52 3.10 18.40
CA VAL A 90 -12.77 2.22 19.31
C VAL A 90 -12.67 2.84 20.70
N TRP A 91 -12.39 4.15 20.78
CA TRP A 91 -12.28 4.87 22.05
C TRP A 91 -13.62 4.97 22.78
N SER A 92 -14.69 5.39 22.09
CA SER A 92 -16.02 5.50 22.70
C SER A 92 -16.59 4.16 23.15
N ALA A 93 -16.20 3.08 22.49
CA ALA A 93 -16.60 1.72 22.82
C ALA A 93 -15.77 1.05 23.92
N GLY A 94 -14.68 1.68 24.38
CA GLY A 94 -13.77 1.08 25.36
C GLY A 94 -13.09 -0.20 24.86
N TYR A 95 -12.77 -0.28 23.57
CA TYR A 95 -12.14 -1.46 22.96
C TYR A 95 -10.82 -1.81 23.67
N ARG A 96 -10.66 -3.10 23.96
CA ARG A 96 -9.41 -3.63 24.50
C ARG A 96 -8.38 -3.76 23.39
N LEU A 97 -7.31 -2.98 23.49
CA LEU A 97 -6.23 -2.98 22.49
C LEU A 97 -5.53 -4.34 22.36
N GLN A 98 -5.46 -5.12 23.43
CA GLN A 98 -4.77 -6.42 23.42
C GLN A 98 -5.58 -7.52 22.74
N CYS A 99 -6.88 -7.61 23.03
CA CYS A 99 -7.78 -8.55 22.40
C CYS A 99 -9.23 -8.07 22.53
N GLN A 100 -9.92 -7.92 21.39
CA GLN A 100 -11.31 -7.50 21.27
C GLN A 100 -12.09 -8.55 20.48
N GLY A 101 -13.15 -9.10 21.09
CA GLY A 101 -14.03 -10.07 20.45
C GLY A 101 -14.95 -9.43 19.39
N LEU A 102 -15.68 -10.28 18.66
CA LEU A 102 -16.53 -9.88 17.52
C LEU A 102 -17.94 -9.37 17.92
N GLN A 103 -18.39 -9.65 19.15
CA GLN A 103 -19.74 -9.32 19.64
C GLN A 103 -19.69 -8.73 21.05
N GLU A 104 -18.62 -8.00 21.37
CA GLU A 104 -18.40 -7.49 22.73
C GLU A 104 -18.87 -6.05 22.94
N ALA A 105 -19.08 -5.27 21.89
CA ALA A 105 -19.38 -3.83 22.01
C ALA A 105 -20.69 -3.40 21.32
N GLY A 106 -21.55 -4.34 20.93
CA GLY A 106 -22.92 -4.07 20.46
C GLY A 106 -22.96 -3.11 19.26
N GLU A 107 -23.62 -1.95 19.42
CA GLU A 107 -23.76 -0.95 18.34
C GLU A 107 -22.42 -0.37 17.87
N ALA A 108 -21.41 -0.32 18.74
CA ALA A 108 -20.09 0.15 18.35
C ALA A 108 -19.40 -0.81 17.38
N ASP A 109 -19.65 -2.12 17.49
CA ASP A 109 -19.13 -3.10 16.53
C ASP A 109 -19.68 -2.85 15.12
N ILE A 110 -20.94 -2.42 15.02
CA ILE A 110 -21.57 -2.04 13.75
C ILE A 110 -20.96 -0.76 13.20
N ARG A 111 -20.66 0.22 14.07
CA ARG A 111 -19.97 1.46 13.66
C ARG A 111 -18.59 1.15 13.10
N VAL A 112 -17.80 0.31 13.77
CA VAL A 112 -16.51 -0.16 13.27
C VAL A 112 -16.66 -0.89 11.93
N ALA A 113 -17.62 -1.81 11.82
CA ALA A 113 -17.90 -2.53 10.57
C ALA A 113 -18.20 -1.58 9.40
N LYS A 114 -18.98 -0.52 9.62
CA LYS A 114 -19.27 0.50 8.59
C LYS A 114 -18.01 1.20 8.11
N VAL A 115 -17.07 1.51 8.99
CA VAL A 115 -15.79 2.12 8.59
C VAL A 115 -14.90 1.10 7.88
N LEU A 116 -14.90 -0.16 8.32
CA LEU A 116 -14.18 -1.23 7.62
C LEU A 116 -14.74 -1.50 6.23
N TRP A 117 -16.04 -1.28 6.01
CA TRP A 117 -16.63 -1.29 4.67
C TRP A 117 -16.09 -0.16 3.80
N TRP A 118 -16.00 1.07 4.33
CA TRP A 118 -15.35 2.18 3.63
C TRP A 118 -13.89 1.87 3.31
N TYR A 119 -13.18 1.19 4.21
CA TYR A 119 -11.81 0.75 4.00
C TYR A 119 -11.70 -0.30 2.88
N TYR A 120 -12.59 -1.29 2.84
CA TYR A 120 -12.68 -2.25 1.74
C TYR A 120 -12.97 -1.54 0.41
N PHE A 121 -13.96 -0.63 0.40
CA PHE A 121 -14.31 0.14 -0.78
C PHE A 121 -13.15 1.04 -1.24
N SER A 122 -12.35 1.59 -0.31
CA SER A 122 -11.15 2.35 -0.64
C SER A 122 -10.17 1.53 -1.48
N LYS A 123 -10.01 0.22 -1.21
CA LYS A 123 -9.12 -0.64 -1.99
C LYS A 123 -9.55 -0.78 -3.45
N LEU A 124 -10.85 -0.74 -3.72
CA LEU A 124 -11.37 -0.68 -5.09
C LEU A 124 -11.01 0.65 -5.76
N ILE A 125 -11.16 1.77 -5.06
CA ILE A 125 -10.78 3.09 -5.59
C ILE A 125 -9.27 3.15 -5.85
N GLU A 126 -8.47 2.55 -4.98
CA GLU A 126 -7.01 2.48 -5.11
C GLU A 126 -6.53 1.70 -6.35
N PHE A 127 -7.38 0.91 -7.01
CA PHE A 127 -7.06 0.36 -8.34
C PHE A 127 -6.80 1.44 -9.38
N LEU A 128 -7.36 2.64 -9.21
CA LEU A 128 -7.09 3.79 -10.06
C LEU A 128 -5.62 4.22 -10.01
N ASP A 129 -4.88 3.94 -8.92
CA ASP A 129 -3.43 4.21 -8.84
C ASP A 129 -2.69 3.55 -10.01
N THR A 130 -2.96 2.27 -10.22
CA THR A 130 -2.30 1.51 -11.29
C THR A 130 -2.74 1.99 -12.66
N ILE A 131 -4.01 2.37 -12.82
CA ILE A 131 -4.52 2.94 -14.07
C ILE A 131 -3.81 4.26 -14.39
N PHE A 132 -3.64 5.15 -13.42
CA PHE A 132 -2.88 6.39 -13.61
C PHE A 132 -1.41 6.12 -13.94
N ILE A 133 -0.78 5.11 -13.33
CA ILE A 133 0.60 4.72 -13.65
C ILE A 133 0.71 4.26 -15.11
N VAL A 134 -0.23 3.42 -15.57
CA VAL A 134 -0.29 2.94 -16.97
C VAL A 134 -0.48 4.10 -17.95
N LEU A 135 -1.44 4.99 -17.70
CA LEU A 135 -1.72 6.14 -18.56
C LEU A 135 -0.55 7.15 -18.62
N ARG A 136 0.27 7.22 -17.57
CA ARG A 136 1.46 8.07 -17.51
C ARG A 136 2.73 7.38 -18.05
N LYS A 137 2.62 6.13 -18.53
CA LYS A 137 3.74 5.28 -18.96
C LYS A 137 4.85 5.16 -17.91
N LYS A 138 4.48 5.12 -16.63
CA LYS A 138 5.43 4.95 -15.51
C LYS A 138 5.50 3.48 -15.09
N ASN A 139 5.67 2.58 -16.06
CA ASN A 139 5.63 1.11 -15.86
C ASN A 139 6.62 0.62 -14.79
N ASN A 140 7.70 1.36 -14.56
CA ASN A 140 8.70 1.11 -13.51
C ASN A 140 8.08 1.12 -12.09
N GLN A 141 6.92 1.76 -11.91
CA GLN A 141 6.16 1.80 -10.66
C GLN A 141 5.21 0.60 -10.52
N ILE A 142 4.85 -0.08 -11.62
CA ILE A 142 4.04 -1.30 -11.62
C ILE A 142 4.95 -2.48 -11.27
N SER A 143 5.36 -2.52 -10.01
CA SER A 143 6.16 -3.63 -9.48
C SER A 143 5.27 -4.83 -9.14
N PHE A 144 5.90 -6.01 -9.02
CA PHE A 144 5.20 -7.20 -8.48
C PHE A 144 4.55 -6.91 -7.13
N LEU A 145 5.27 -6.22 -6.22
CA LEU A 145 4.75 -5.82 -4.90
C LEU A 145 3.47 -4.99 -5.03
N HIS A 146 3.45 -4.01 -5.94
CA HIS A 146 2.29 -3.14 -6.18
C HIS A 146 1.08 -3.96 -6.61
N VAL A 147 1.22 -4.76 -7.66
CA VAL A 147 0.11 -5.56 -8.21
C VAL A 147 -0.35 -6.62 -7.22
N TYR A 148 0.59 -7.33 -6.57
CA TYR A 148 0.30 -8.32 -5.54
C TYR A 148 -0.50 -7.72 -4.39
N HIS A 149 -0.05 -6.58 -3.84
CA HIS A 149 -0.74 -5.90 -2.74
C HIS A 149 -2.15 -5.46 -3.13
N HIS A 150 -2.32 -4.68 -4.20
CA HIS A 150 -3.65 -4.18 -4.59
C HIS A 150 -4.62 -5.33 -4.92
N ALA A 151 -4.19 -6.31 -5.72
CA ALA A 151 -5.06 -7.42 -6.09
C ALA A 151 -5.44 -8.30 -4.89
N SER A 152 -4.48 -8.64 -4.02
CA SER A 152 -4.75 -9.49 -2.85
C SER A 152 -5.57 -8.78 -1.78
N MET A 153 -5.26 -7.51 -1.46
CA MET A 153 -5.95 -6.76 -0.41
C MET A 153 -7.45 -6.67 -0.64
N PHE A 154 -7.88 -6.39 -1.87
CA PHE A 154 -9.31 -6.28 -2.17
C PHE A 154 -10.08 -7.60 -1.91
N ASN A 155 -9.50 -8.74 -2.30
CA ASN A 155 -10.12 -10.06 -2.08
C ASN A 155 -10.07 -10.47 -0.60
N ILE A 156 -8.94 -10.22 0.08
CA ILE A 156 -8.79 -10.52 1.52
C ILE A 156 -9.81 -9.72 2.33
N TRP A 157 -9.98 -8.43 2.03
CA TRP A 157 -10.90 -7.57 2.78
C TRP A 157 -12.38 -7.92 2.56
N TRP A 158 -12.73 -8.45 1.39
CA TRP A 158 -14.06 -9.03 1.19
C TRP A 158 -14.32 -10.20 2.16
N CYS A 159 -13.34 -11.09 2.35
CA CYS A 159 -13.45 -12.16 3.35
C CYS A 159 -13.48 -11.60 4.78
N VAL A 160 -12.59 -10.68 5.12
CA VAL A 160 -12.55 -10.08 6.46
C VAL A 160 -13.91 -9.46 6.83
N LEU A 161 -14.55 -8.73 5.93
CA LEU A 161 -15.87 -8.16 6.22
C LEU A 161 -16.98 -9.20 6.33
N ASN A 162 -16.94 -10.28 5.54
CA ASN A 162 -17.97 -11.30 5.59
C ASN A 162 -17.88 -12.21 6.83
N TRP A 163 -16.72 -12.36 7.46
CA TRP A 163 -16.56 -13.27 8.62
C TRP A 163 -16.15 -12.56 9.92
N ILE A 164 -15.38 -11.48 9.84
CA ILE A 164 -14.79 -10.79 11.00
C ILE A 164 -14.84 -9.25 10.85
N PRO A 165 -16.05 -8.65 10.67
CA PRO A 165 -16.22 -7.23 10.34
C PRO A 165 -15.93 -6.26 11.49
N CYS A 166 -15.41 -6.71 12.63
CA CYS A 166 -15.07 -5.86 13.77
C CYS A 166 -14.06 -6.58 14.69
N GLY A 167 -13.97 -6.16 15.96
CA GLY A 167 -13.03 -6.73 16.92
C GLY A 167 -11.58 -6.50 16.47
N GLN A 168 -10.70 -7.48 16.71
CA GLN A 168 -9.27 -7.39 16.41
C GLN A 168 -8.88 -6.94 14.98
N SER A 169 -9.78 -7.06 14.01
CA SER A 169 -9.57 -6.58 12.63
C SER A 169 -9.35 -5.07 12.51
N PHE A 170 -9.73 -4.24 13.49
CA PHE A 170 -9.71 -2.77 13.39
C PHE A 170 -8.29 -2.17 13.31
N PHE A 171 -7.30 -2.79 13.96
CA PHE A 171 -6.01 -2.17 14.22
C PHE A 171 -5.17 -1.98 12.95
N GLY A 172 -5.18 -2.98 12.06
CA GLY A 172 -4.48 -2.92 10.77
C GLY A 172 -4.98 -1.76 9.88
N PRO A 173 -6.29 -1.66 9.60
CA PRO A 173 -6.92 -0.54 8.90
C PRO A 173 -6.67 0.82 9.54
N MET A 174 -6.66 0.91 10.87
CA MET A 174 -6.37 2.15 11.57
C MET A 174 -4.95 2.65 11.24
N LEU A 175 -3.94 1.78 11.41
CA LEU A 175 -2.56 2.13 11.06
C LEU A 175 -2.38 2.34 9.56
N ASN A 176 -3.02 1.54 8.70
CA ASN A 176 -2.96 1.69 7.26
C ASN A 176 -3.56 3.04 6.82
N SER A 177 -4.70 3.44 7.38
CA SER A 177 -5.35 4.72 7.08
C SER A 177 -4.45 5.89 7.47
N PHE A 178 -3.78 5.82 8.62
CA PHE A 178 -2.77 6.81 9.01
C PHE A 178 -1.62 6.91 8.01
N ILE A 179 -1.05 5.77 7.60
CA ILE A 179 0.02 5.74 6.59
C ILE A 179 -0.49 6.24 5.22
N HIS A 180 -1.73 5.92 4.85
CA HIS A 180 -2.35 6.37 3.61
C HIS A 180 -2.56 7.89 3.60
N VAL A 181 -2.95 8.50 4.72
CA VAL A 181 -2.96 9.98 4.85
C VAL A 181 -1.60 10.56 4.48
N LEU A 182 -0.51 10.02 5.04
CA LEU A 182 0.85 10.50 4.76
C LEU A 182 1.29 10.22 3.31
N MET A 183 1.02 9.02 2.79
CA MET A 183 1.43 8.58 1.47
C MET A 183 0.71 9.35 0.36
N TYR A 184 -0.62 9.47 0.42
CA TYR A 184 -1.37 10.21 -0.60
C TYR A 184 -1.15 11.71 -0.50
N SER A 185 -0.90 12.26 0.70
CA SER A 185 -0.45 13.65 0.85
C SER A 185 0.88 13.87 0.12
N TYR A 186 1.85 12.97 0.31
CA TYR A 186 3.12 13.02 -0.41
C TYR A 186 2.93 12.93 -1.93
N TYR A 187 2.07 12.03 -2.42
CA TYR A 187 1.80 11.90 -3.85
C TYR A 187 1.10 13.12 -4.43
N GLY A 188 0.11 13.69 -3.73
CA GLY A 188 -0.55 14.94 -4.09
C GLY A 188 0.46 16.09 -4.20
N LEU A 189 1.27 16.30 -3.17
CA LEU A 189 2.33 17.32 -3.16
C LEU A 189 3.37 17.08 -4.27
N SER A 190 3.68 15.83 -4.59
CA SER A 190 4.61 15.48 -5.68
C SER A 190 4.10 15.82 -7.08
N THR A 191 2.82 16.16 -7.25
CA THR A 191 2.30 16.66 -8.53
C THR A 191 2.66 18.12 -8.77
N ILE A 192 2.98 18.88 -7.72
CA ILE A 192 3.27 20.31 -7.74
C ILE A 192 4.79 20.50 -7.87
N PRO A 193 5.31 21.06 -8.98
CA PRO A 193 6.76 21.18 -9.20
C PRO A 193 7.50 21.99 -8.13
N SER A 194 6.89 23.06 -7.61
CA SER A 194 7.48 23.89 -6.55
C SER A 194 7.68 23.14 -5.24
N MET A 195 6.89 22.09 -5.00
CA MET A 195 6.95 21.32 -3.76
C MET A 195 8.05 20.25 -3.75
N HIS A 196 8.61 19.90 -4.92
CA HIS A 196 9.58 18.80 -5.04
C HIS A 196 10.81 18.97 -4.13
N LYS A 197 11.27 20.21 -3.92
CA LYS A 197 12.40 20.53 -3.04
C LYS A 197 12.14 20.15 -1.57
N TYR A 198 10.89 20.17 -1.14
CA TYR A 198 10.49 19.93 0.25
C TYR A 198 10.17 18.45 0.54
N LEU A 199 10.15 17.59 -0.48
CA LEU A 199 9.77 16.16 -0.37
C LEU A 199 10.95 15.23 -0.04
N TRP A 200 11.89 15.68 0.78
CA TRP A 200 13.08 14.92 1.20
C TRP A 200 12.73 13.70 2.08
N TRP A 201 11.53 13.70 2.68
CA TRP A 201 11.10 12.72 3.66
C TRP A 201 10.51 11.43 3.06
N LYS A 202 10.62 11.22 1.74
CA LYS A 202 10.20 9.99 1.05
C LYS A 202 10.71 8.70 1.69
N ARG A 203 11.95 8.72 2.19
CA ARG A 203 12.56 7.55 2.85
C ARG A 203 11.85 7.21 4.17
N TYR A 204 11.46 8.22 4.94
CA TYR A 204 10.76 8.03 6.22
C TYR A 204 9.36 7.48 6.01
N LEU A 205 8.69 7.81 4.90
CA LEU A 205 7.42 7.17 4.52
C LEU A 205 7.58 5.66 4.35
N THR A 206 8.61 5.21 3.63
CA THR A 206 8.84 3.78 3.45
C THR A 206 9.19 3.12 4.79
N GLN A 207 9.95 3.78 5.67
CA GLN A 207 10.22 3.27 7.02
C GLN A 207 8.95 3.17 7.86
N ALA A 208 8.06 4.17 7.80
CA ALA A 208 6.78 4.17 8.49
C ALA A 208 5.86 3.02 8.01
N GLN A 209 5.85 2.72 6.71
CA GLN A 209 5.16 1.56 6.15
C GLN A 209 5.69 0.23 6.72
N LEU A 210 7.01 0.06 6.83
CA LEU A 210 7.58 -1.14 7.46
C LEU A 210 7.20 -1.25 8.94
N VAL A 211 7.28 -0.15 9.68
CA VAL A 211 6.88 -0.10 11.11
C VAL A 211 5.39 -0.45 11.26
N GLN A 212 4.53 0.04 10.38
CA GLN A 212 3.10 -0.29 10.36
C GLN A 212 2.86 -1.81 10.28
N PHE A 213 3.58 -2.51 9.39
CA PHE A 213 3.45 -3.97 9.28
C PHE A 213 3.93 -4.68 10.54
N LEU A 214 5.06 -4.27 11.11
CA LEU A 214 5.59 -4.87 12.35
C LEU A 214 4.62 -4.68 13.52
N LEU A 215 4.09 -3.47 13.71
CA LEU A 215 3.08 -3.20 14.75
C LEU A 215 1.81 -4.03 14.55
N THR A 216 1.35 -4.18 13.30
CA THR A 216 0.17 -5.00 12.98
C THR A 216 0.41 -6.48 13.29
N ILE A 217 1.61 -6.99 12.98
CA ILE A 217 2.00 -8.37 13.32
C ILE A 217 2.03 -8.55 14.85
N THR A 218 2.68 -7.64 15.58
CA THR A 218 2.75 -7.72 17.05
C THR A 218 1.37 -7.73 17.69
N HIS A 219 0.47 -6.85 17.25
CA HIS A 219 -0.93 -6.81 17.71
C HIS A 219 -1.70 -8.10 17.36
N THR A 220 -1.49 -8.65 16.16
CA THR A 220 -2.14 -9.92 15.76
C THR A 220 -1.63 -11.10 16.60
N VAL A 221 -0.33 -11.13 16.90
CA VAL A 221 0.29 -12.19 17.72
C VAL A 221 -0.10 -12.05 19.19
N SER A 222 -0.31 -10.83 19.72
CA SER A 222 -0.79 -10.68 21.10
C SER A 222 -2.16 -11.31 21.31
N ALA A 223 -3.03 -11.28 20.28
CA ALA A 223 -4.32 -11.96 20.30
C ALA A 223 -4.22 -13.51 20.23
N TRP A 224 -3.05 -14.07 19.89
CA TRP A 224 -2.82 -15.53 19.96
C TRP A 224 -2.55 -15.97 21.40
N VAL A 225 -1.83 -15.13 22.16
CA VAL A 225 -1.42 -15.44 23.53
C VAL A 225 -2.60 -15.30 24.49
N VAL A 226 -3.47 -14.32 24.26
CA VAL A 226 -4.66 -14.08 25.08
C VAL A 226 -5.92 -14.19 24.21
N PRO A 227 -6.57 -15.36 24.16
CA PRO A 227 -7.73 -15.58 23.30
C PRO A 227 -8.97 -14.84 23.85
N CYS A 228 -9.61 -14.01 23.03
CA CYS A 228 -10.86 -13.31 23.34
C CYS A 228 -12.03 -13.72 22.43
N GLY A 229 -12.02 -14.97 21.92
CA GLY A 229 -13.08 -15.48 21.05
C GLY A 229 -12.99 -15.05 19.58
N PHE A 230 -11.87 -14.44 19.16
CA PHE A 230 -11.59 -14.18 17.75
C PHE A 230 -11.06 -15.45 17.06
N PRO A 231 -11.49 -15.78 15.82
CA PRO A 231 -11.10 -17.03 15.16
C PRO A 231 -9.59 -17.11 14.89
N LEU A 232 -8.94 -18.11 15.50
CA LEU A 232 -7.49 -18.34 15.36
C LEU A 232 -7.05 -18.58 13.91
N GLY A 233 -7.91 -19.17 13.07
CA GLY A 233 -7.63 -19.38 11.65
C GLY A 233 -7.40 -18.06 10.90
N CYS A 234 -8.25 -17.06 11.13
CA CYS A 234 -8.12 -15.73 10.54
C CYS A 234 -6.86 -15.01 11.03
N LEU A 235 -6.52 -15.14 12.31
CA LEU A 235 -5.29 -14.55 12.86
C LEU A 235 -4.03 -15.18 12.28
N LYS A 236 -4.01 -16.51 12.09
CA LYS A 236 -2.92 -17.22 11.40
C LYS A 236 -2.74 -16.75 9.96
N PHE A 237 -3.84 -16.65 9.23
CA PHE A 237 -3.84 -16.16 7.85
C PHE A 237 -3.33 -14.71 7.76
N GLN A 238 -3.81 -13.83 8.65
CA GLN A 238 -3.39 -12.43 8.73
C GLN A 238 -1.89 -12.31 9.00
N THR A 239 -1.36 -13.05 10.00
CA THR A 239 0.08 -13.04 10.30
C THR A 239 0.90 -13.55 9.10
N PHE A 240 0.48 -14.64 8.46
CA PHE A 240 1.16 -15.16 7.27
C PHE A 240 1.21 -14.13 6.14
N TYR A 241 0.09 -13.50 5.81
CA TYR A 241 0.01 -12.47 4.78
C TYR A 241 0.86 -11.24 5.11
N MET A 242 0.85 -10.77 6.36
CA MET A 242 1.69 -9.65 6.75
C MET A 242 3.18 -9.97 6.64
N CYS A 243 3.59 -11.21 6.95
CA CYS A 243 4.97 -11.66 6.74
C CYS A 243 5.37 -11.61 5.25
N THR A 244 4.49 -12.00 4.31
CA THR A 244 4.82 -11.91 2.88
C THR A 244 5.02 -10.46 2.44
N LEU A 245 4.17 -9.53 2.90
CA LEU A 245 4.32 -8.10 2.62
C LEU A 245 5.60 -7.53 3.21
N VAL A 246 5.97 -7.89 4.45
CA VAL A 246 7.24 -7.46 5.06
C VAL A 246 8.43 -7.90 4.21
N VAL A 247 8.47 -9.16 3.77
CA VAL A 247 9.56 -9.66 2.91
C VAL A 247 9.65 -8.87 1.60
N LEU A 248 8.52 -8.61 0.94
CA LEU A 248 8.48 -7.86 -0.31
C LEU A 248 8.89 -6.39 -0.12
N PHE A 249 8.45 -5.74 0.96
CA PHE A 249 8.82 -4.36 1.28
C PHE A 249 10.29 -4.22 1.68
N VAL A 250 10.83 -5.17 2.44
CA VAL A 250 12.27 -5.22 2.77
C VAL A 250 13.09 -5.38 1.50
N ASN A 251 12.68 -6.29 0.60
CA ASN A 251 13.34 -6.47 -0.69
C ASN A 251 13.32 -5.16 -1.51
N PHE A 252 12.16 -4.50 -1.62
CA PHE A 252 12.03 -3.21 -2.27
C PHE A 252 12.91 -2.12 -1.64
N TYR A 253 12.96 -2.04 -0.31
CA TYR A 253 13.76 -1.06 0.42
C TYR A 253 15.27 -1.27 0.19
N VAL A 254 15.73 -2.52 0.24
CA VAL A 254 17.14 -2.87 -0.03
C VAL A 254 17.51 -2.52 -1.47
N GLN A 255 16.68 -2.87 -2.44
CA GLN A 255 16.93 -2.57 -3.85
C GLN A 255 16.92 -1.07 -4.15
N THR A 256 15.99 -0.32 -3.56
CA THR A 256 15.82 1.11 -3.87
C THR A 256 16.83 1.99 -3.15
N TYR A 257 17.08 1.74 -1.86
CA TYR A 257 17.84 2.67 -1.02
C TYR A 257 19.25 2.18 -0.70
N LYS A 258 19.46 0.89 -0.40
CA LYS A 258 20.81 0.38 -0.09
C LYS A 258 21.66 0.22 -1.34
N LYS A 259 21.13 -0.38 -2.42
CA LYS A 259 21.91 -0.55 -3.66
C LYS A 259 22.27 0.79 -4.32
N ARG A 260 21.34 1.76 -4.37
CA ARG A 260 21.63 3.11 -4.88
C ARG A 260 22.68 3.87 -4.07
N LYS A 261 22.65 3.74 -2.73
CA LYS A 261 23.68 4.35 -1.89
C LYS A 261 25.05 3.72 -2.16
N LEU A 262 25.14 2.39 -2.22
CA LEU A 262 26.39 1.68 -2.52
C LEU A 262 26.94 2.01 -3.91
N GLU A 263 26.06 2.19 -4.91
CA GLU A 263 26.45 2.59 -6.26
C GLU A 263 26.92 4.05 -6.31
N GLY A 264 26.23 4.96 -5.62
CA GLY A 264 26.68 6.34 -5.44
C GLY A 264 28.03 6.45 -4.72
N ASP A 265 28.22 5.70 -3.64
CA ASP A 265 29.49 5.65 -2.89
C ASP A 265 30.63 5.05 -3.75
N ARG A 266 30.33 4.09 -4.63
CA ARG A 266 31.31 3.52 -5.59
C ARG A 266 31.68 4.54 -6.67
N ILE A 267 30.71 5.23 -7.26
CA ILE A 267 30.96 6.26 -8.29
C ILE A 267 31.76 7.42 -7.69
N ALA A 268 31.44 7.86 -6.47
CA ALA A 268 32.20 8.89 -5.76
C ALA A 268 33.66 8.46 -5.56
N LYS A 269 33.90 7.22 -5.07
CA LYS A 269 35.26 6.68 -4.92
C LYS A 269 36.03 6.59 -6.23
N VAL A 270 35.38 6.19 -7.34
CA VAL A 270 36.02 6.13 -8.67
C VAL A 270 36.31 7.54 -9.22
N GLY A 271 35.43 8.51 -8.96
CA GLY A 271 35.66 9.92 -9.29
C GLY A 271 36.86 10.51 -8.54
N ASP A 272 36.98 10.23 -7.25
CA ASP A 272 38.13 10.66 -6.43
C ASP A 272 39.44 10.02 -6.91
N LEU A 273 39.43 8.72 -7.26
CA LEU A 273 40.59 8.03 -7.83
C LEU A 273 41.04 8.63 -9.17
N LYS A 274 40.10 9.00 -10.05
CA LYS A 274 40.42 9.66 -11.33
C LYS A 274 40.97 11.08 -11.13
N ASN A 275 40.39 11.86 -10.22
CA ASN A 275 40.91 13.20 -9.90
C ASN A 275 42.30 13.14 -9.25
N SER A 276 42.56 12.13 -8.41
CA SER A 276 43.88 11.90 -7.82
C SER A 276 44.94 11.52 -8.87
N HIS A 277 44.60 10.69 -9.87
CA HIS A 277 45.52 10.36 -10.97
C HIS A 277 45.74 11.53 -11.95
N SER A 278 44.73 12.40 -12.14
CA SER A 278 44.84 13.60 -12.98
C SER A 278 45.74 14.67 -12.35
N ASN A 279 45.67 14.83 -11.02
CA ASN A 279 46.54 15.75 -10.29
C ASN A 279 47.99 15.23 -10.18
N GLY A 280 48.22 13.92 -10.28
CA GLY A 280 49.56 13.32 -10.28
C GLY A 280 50.32 13.40 -11.61
N LEU A 281 49.64 13.66 -12.73
CA LEU A 281 50.28 13.79 -14.05
C LEU A 281 50.55 15.25 -14.46
N SER A 282 49.99 16.23 -13.74
CA SER A 282 50.23 17.67 -14.03
C SER A 282 51.43 18.27 -13.28
N SER A 283 52.04 17.55 -12.33
CA SER A 283 53.14 18.06 -11.51
C SER A 283 54.55 17.67 -11.97
N SER A 284 54.74 17.03 -13.14
CA SER A 284 56.08 16.64 -13.63
C SER A 284 56.52 17.27 -14.94
N LEU A 285 55.77 18.22 -15.51
CA LEU A 285 56.13 18.94 -16.72
C LEU A 285 55.78 20.42 -16.56
N ASN A 286 56.64 21.17 -15.87
CA ASN A 286 56.86 22.61 -16.08
C ASN A 286 58.01 23.08 -15.18
N GLY A 287 59.21 22.62 -15.51
CA GLY A 287 60.46 23.09 -14.92
C GLY A 287 61.44 23.48 -16.01
N ALA A 288 61.14 24.53 -16.79
CA ALA A 288 62.11 25.32 -17.55
C ALA A 288 61.39 26.42 -18.36
N ASN A 289 61.25 27.61 -17.80
CA ASN A 289 61.92 28.81 -18.31
C ASN A 289 61.30 30.07 -17.70
N SER A 290 62.11 30.74 -16.91
CA SER A 290 61.94 32.10 -16.46
C SER A 290 62.15 33.10 -17.60
N LYS A 291 61.40 34.19 -17.58
CA LYS A 291 61.80 35.60 -17.81
C LYS A 291 60.99 36.34 -18.88
N GLN A 292 60.82 37.64 -18.53
CA GLN A 292 60.37 38.80 -19.30
C GLN A 292 58.86 38.91 -19.58
N LYS A 293 58.23 40.09 -19.60
CA LYS A 293 58.40 41.43 -18.98
C LYS A 293 57.29 42.27 -19.65
N LEU A 294 56.65 43.14 -18.86
CA LEU A 294 56.04 44.43 -19.20
C LEU A 294 54.77 44.56 -20.08
N GLN A 295 53.95 45.48 -19.54
CA GLN A 295 52.94 46.39 -20.10
C GLN A 295 51.53 45.85 -20.33
#